data_AF-A0A821K1I5-F1
#
_entry.id   AF-A0A821K1I5-F1
#
_cell.length_a   1.000
_cell.length_b   1.000
_cell.length_c   1.000
_cell.angle_alpha   90.00
_cell.angle_beta   90.00
_cell.angle_gamma   90.00
#
_symmetry.space_group_name_H-M   'P 1'
#
loop_
_entity.id
_entity.type
_entity.pdbx_description
1 polymer ?
#
loop_
_entity_poly.entity_id
_entity_poly.type
_entity_poly.pdbx_seq_one_letter_code
_entity_poly.pdbx_strand_id
1 'polypeptide(L)'
;MVIRLLLLLILTIAQINGDKKNKDLTIENTRPIIGILTQPTPILWMKPNRTTYLGASYVKYIEATGAQVVPIRMYQTTDYYLHLFNSLNGVLFPGGDLTD
;
A
#
# COMPACT_ATOMS: atom_id res chain seq x y z
N MET A 1 41.72 25.87 20.43
CA MET A 1 41.97 24.71 19.53
C MET A 1 41.64 23.38 20.20
N VAL A 2 42.07 23.15 21.45
CA VAL A 2 41.87 21.88 22.19
C VAL A 2 40.40 21.54 22.48
N ILE A 3 39.58 22.51 22.90
CA ILE A 3 38.15 22.30 23.19
C ILE A 3 37.36 21.81 21.95
N ARG A 4 37.71 22.32 20.76
CA ARG A 4 37.08 21.92 19.49
C ARG A 4 37.43 20.48 19.10
N LEU A 5 38.63 20.01 19.48
CA LEU A 5 39.07 18.63 19.27
C LEU A 5 38.34 17.66 20.22
N LEU A 6 38.11 18.07 21.47
CA LEU A 6 37.38 17.27 22.46
C LEU A 6 35.90 17.11 22.09
N LEU A 7 35.25 18.16 21.57
CA LEU A 7 33.85 18.11 21.15
C LEU A 7 33.65 17.15 19.96
N LEU A 8 34.58 17.15 19.01
CA LEU A 8 34.55 16.23 17.87
C LEU A 8 34.71 14.77 18.29
N LEU A 9 35.55 14.49 19.30
CA LEU A 9 35.75 13.16 19.85
C LEU A 9 34.49 12.62 20.57
N ILE A 10 33.80 13.48 21.33
CA ILE A 10 32.56 13.09 22.02
C ILE A 10 31.45 12.80 21.00
N LEU A 11 31.36 13.58 19.93
CA LEU A 11 30.40 13.37 18.85
C LEU A 11 30.62 12.03 18.14
N THR A 12 31.86 11.64 17.84
CA THR A 12 32.15 10.33 17.22
C THR A 12 31.84 9.17 18.16
N ILE A 13 32.16 9.28 19.45
CA ILE A 13 31.82 8.25 20.45
C ILE A 13 30.30 8.10 20.59
N ALA A 14 29.55 9.21 20.51
CA ALA A 14 28.09 9.19 20.55
C ALA A 14 27.47 8.46 19.33
N GLN A 15 28.04 8.62 18.13
CA GLN A 15 27.56 7.90 16.94
C GLN A 15 27.80 6.38 17.03
N ILE A 16 28.94 5.95 17.61
CA ILE A 16 29.27 4.52 17.74
C ILE A 16 28.32 3.80 18.71
N ASN A 17 27.85 4.49 19.75
CA ASN A 17 26.93 3.92 20.74
C ASN A 17 25.45 4.11 20.36
N GLY A 18 25.13 5.08 19.50
CA GLY A 18 23.76 5.47 19.14
C GLY A 18 23.07 4.58 18.11
N ASP A 19 23.78 3.68 17.42
CA ASP A 19 23.22 2.89 16.31
C ASP A 19 23.14 1.38 16.59
N LYS A 20 23.05 0.99 17.86
CA LYS A 20 22.49 -0.33 18.21
C LYS A 20 20.96 -0.22 18.28
N LYS A 21 20.31 0.09 17.16
CA LYS A 21 18.88 -0.21 17.04
C LYS A 21 18.75 -1.72 17.16
N ASN A 22 18.21 -2.19 18.29
CA ASN A 22 17.64 -3.53 18.37
C ASN A 22 16.68 -3.63 17.19
N LYS A 23 17.07 -4.44 16.20
CA LYS A 23 16.19 -4.82 15.10
C LYS A 23 15.13 -5.69 15.75
N ASP A 24 14.10 -5.02 16.27
CA ASP A 24 12.86 -5.72 16.60
C ASP A 24 12.50 -6.48 15.34
N LEU A 25 12.38 -7.80 15.45
CA LEU A 25 12.15 -8.67 14.30
C LEU A 25 10.74 -8.37 13.81
N THR A 26 10.60 -7.36 12.95
CA THR A 26 9.35 -7.06 12.29
C THR A 26 8.94 -8.31 11.53
N ILE A 27 7.76 -8.85 11.86
CA ILE A 27 7.18 -9.97 11.11
C ILE A 27 6.76 -9.39 9.76
N GLU A 28 7.67 -9.45 8.79
CA GLU A 28 7.43 -8.96 7.44
C GLU A 28 6.46 -9.90 6.72
N ASN A 29 5.36 -9.34 6.21
CA ASN A 29 4.46 -10.09 5.35
C ASN A 29 5.09 -10.22 3.94
N THR A 30 5.57 -11.43 3.62
CA THR A 30 6.18 -11.75 2.31
C THR A 30 5.16 -11.97 1.19
N ARG A 31 3.87 -11.96 1.50
CA ARG A 31 2.75 -12.10 0.54
C ARG A 31 1.69 -11.03 0.79
N PRO A 32 1.99 -9.75 0.50
CA PRO A 32 1.03 -8.68 0.72
C PRO A 32 -0.18 -8.82 -0.22
N ILE A 33 -1.37 -8.54 0.32
CA ILE A 33 -2.63 -8.49 -0.42
C ILE A 33 -3.04 -7.03 -0.56
N ILE A 34 -3.10 -6.55 -1.81
CA ILE A 34 -3.43 -5.17 -2.15
C ILE A 34 -4.82 -5.12 -2.77
N GLY A 35 -5.69 -4.31 -2.19
CA GLY A 35 -7.00 -4.04 -2.74
C GLY A 35 -6.94 -2.99 -3.84
N ILE A 36 -7.60 -3.19 -4.98
CA ILE A 36 -7.73 -2.16 -6.02
C ILE A 36 -9.20 -1.79 -6.19
N LEU A 37 -9.52 -0.50 -6.06
CA LEU A 37 -10.88 0.00 -6.23
C LEU A 37 -11.34 -0.18 -7.68
N THR A 38 -12.46 -0.86 -7.88
CA THR A 38 -13.12 -0.97 -9.20
C THR A 38 -13.78 0.36 -9.56
N GLN A 39 -13.98 0.64 -10.84
CA GLN A 39 -14.68 1.84 -11.34
C GLN A 39 -16.03 1.48 -11.95
N PRO A 40 -16.99 2.42 -12.05
CA PRO A 40 -18.28 2.15 -12.70
C PRO A 40 -18.07 1.78 -14.17
N THR A 41 -18.76 0.73 -14.64
CA THR A 41 -18.70 0.35 -16.05
C THR A 41 -19.38 1.42 -16.90
N PRO A 42 -18.75 1.92 -17.99
CA PRO A 42 -19.41 2.83 -18.92
C PRO A 42 -20.71 2.24 -19.45
N ILE A 43 -21.74 3.07 -19.66
CA ILE A 43 -23.08 2.66 -20.12
C ILE A 43 -23.00 1.78 -21.37
N LEU A 44 -22.11 2.12 -22.31
CA LEU A 44 -21.89 1.38 -23.56
C LEU A 44 -21.46 -0.07 -23.36
N TRP A 45 -20.85 -0.40 -22.21
CA TRP A 45 -20.32 -1.73 -21.88
C TRP A 45 -21.06 -2.40 -20.72
N MET A 46 -22.11 -1.76 -20.21
CA MET A 46 -22.86 -2.26 -19.07
C MET A 46 -23.60 -3.55 -19.44
N LYS A 47 -23.43 -4.58 -18.60
CA LYS A 47 -24.16 -5.85 -18.70
C LYS A 47 -24.88 -6.12 -17.38
N PRO A 48 -25.97 -6.90 -17.39
CA PRO A 48 -26.59 -7.38 -16.15
C PRO A 48 -25.52 -7.99 -15.24
N ASN A 49 -25.49 -7.57 -13.98
CA ASN A 49 -24.50 -7.98 -12.97
C ASN A 49 -23.03 -7.62 -13.25
N ARG A 50 -22.74 -6.70 -14.19
CA ARG A 50 -21.38 -6.15 -14.41
C ARG A 50 -21.39 -4.63 -14.35
N THR A 51 -21.60 -4.12 -13.14
CA THR A 51 -21.71 -2.68 -12.86
C THR A 51 -20.37 -2.00 -12.62
N THR A 52 -19.30 -2.75 -12.37
CA THR A 52 -17.95 -2.20 -12.20
C THR A 52 -16.89 -2.94 -13.02
N TYR A 53 -15.81 -2.24 -13.35
CA TYR A 53 -14.66 -2.75 -14.09
C TYR A 53 -13.36 -2.48 -13.34
N LEU A 54 -12.32 -3.26 -13.66
CA LEU A 54 -10.96 -3.10 -13.16
C LEU A 54 -9.99 -3.21 -14.34
N GLY A 55 -9.18 -2.17 -14.54
CA GLY A 55 -8.15 -2.18 -15.57
C GLY A 55 -7.09 -3.25 -15.29
N ALA A 56 -6.86 -4.14 -16.26
CA ALA A 56 -5.86 -5.22 -16.13
C ALA A 56 -4.42 -4.69 -15.97
N SER A 57 -4.15 -3.45 -16.41
CA SER A 57 -2.85 -2.80 -16.22
C SER A 57 -2.51 -2.61 -14.74
N TYR A 58 -3.47 -2.21 -13.91
CA TYR A 58 -3.27 -2.04 -12.47
C TYR A 58 -3.02 -3.38 -11.77
N VAL A 59 -3.74 -4.44 -12.18
CA VAL A 59 -3.53 -5.79 -11.67
C VAL A 59 -2.11 -6.25 -11.98
N LYS A 60 -1.69 -6.16 -13.24
CA LYS A 60 -0.35 -6.56 -13.68
C LYS A 60 0.76 -5.74 -13.02
N TYR A 61 0.53 -4.44 -12.81
CA TYR A 61 1.49 -3.56 -12.13
C TYR A 61 1.76 -4.03 -10.70
N ILE A 62 0.72 -4.41 -9.96
CA ILE A 62 0.86 -4.91 -8.59
C ILE A 62 1.38 -6.35 -8.56
N GLU A 63 0.90 -7.24 -9.43
CA GLU A 63 1.38 -8.63 -9.49
C GLU A 63 2.88 -8.69 -9.86
N ALA A 64 3.35 -7.76 -10.70
CA ALA A 64 4.77 -7.66 -11.05
C ALA A 64 5.69 -7.33 -9.86
N THR A 65 5.16 -6.80 -8.75
CA THR A 65 5.92 -6.57 -7.51
C THR A 65 5.93 -7.79 -6.58
N GLY A 66 5.21 -8.87 -6.93
CA GLY A 66 5.06 -10.07 -6.10
C GLY A 66 3.88 -10.02 -5.12
N ALA A 67 3.03 -8.99 -5.19
CA ALA A 67 1.83 -8.86 -4.36
C ALA A 67 0.62 -9.56 -4.97
N GLN A 68 -0.35 -9.94 -4.14
CA GLN A 68 -1.65 -10.44 -4.57
C GLN A 68 -2.66 -9.31 -4.68
N VAL A 69 -3.60 -9.42 -5.61
CA VAL A 69 -4.59 -8.38 -5.89
C VAL A 69 -5.99 -8.86 -5.53
N VAL A 70 -6.76 -8.01 -4.83
CA VAL A 70 -8.19 -8.21 -4.57
C VAL A 70 -8.99 -7.03 -5.11
N PRO A 71 -10.04 -7.25 -5.94
CA PRO A 71 -10.90 -6.15 -6.38
C PRO A 71 -11.80 -5.66 -5.24
N ILE A 72 -11.77 -4.35 -4.98
CA ILE A 72 -12.70 -3.68 -4.06
C ILE A 72 -13.88 -3.18 -4.88
N ARG A 73 -15.05 -3.82 -4.72
CA ARG A 73 -16.25 -3.46 -5.48
C ARG A 73 -16.82 -2.14 -4.97
N MET A 74 -17.27 -1.28 -5.88
CA MET A 74 -18.06 -0.10 -5.51
C MET A 74 -19.48 -0.48 -5.11
N TYR A 75 -20.18 0.47 -4.49
CA TYR A 75 -21.59 0.37 -4.10
C TYR A 75 -21.89 -0.77 -3.11
N GLN A 76 -20.94 -1.06 -2.22
CA GLN A 76 -21.10 -2.03 -1.15
C GLN A 76 -21.42 -1.36 0.19
N THR A 77 -21.80 -2.15 1.19
CA THR A 77 -22.09 -1.67 2.55
C THR A 77 -20.82 -1.25 3.29
N THR A 78 -20.97 -0.44 4.34
CA THR A 78 -19.86 -0.06 5.22
C THR A 78 -19.19 -1.28 5.84
N ASP A 79 -19.97 -2.27 6.29
CA ASP A 79 -19.46 -3.50 6.89
C ASP A 79 -18.57 -4.31 5.93
N TYR A 80 -18.94 -4.34 4.64
CA TYR A 80 -18.10 -4.95 3.61
C TYR A 80 -16.72 -4.29 3.54
N TYR A 81 -16.67 -2.95 3.51
CA TYR A 81 -15.40 -2.24 3.44
C TYR A 81 -14.58 -2.38 4.71
N LEU A 82 -15.20 -2.37 5.89
CA LEU A 82 -14.51 -2.58 7.16
C LEU A 82 -13.88 -3.98 7.23
N HIS A 83 -14.64 -5.01 6.88
CA HIS A 83 -14.14 -6.37 6.82
C HIS A 83 -12.98 -6.50 5.82
N LEU A 84 -13.14 -5.91 4.64
CA LEU A 84 -12.12 -5.98 3.59
C LEU A 84 -10.85 -5.22 3.99
N PHE A 85 -10.94 -3.99 4.47
CA PHE A 85 -9.77 -3.20 4.87
C PHE A 85 -8.99 -3.83 6.01
N ASN A 86 -9.66 -4.45 6.97
CA ASN A 86 -8.99 -5.22 8.03
C ASN A 86 -8.27 -6.48 7.51
N SER A 87 -8.57 -6.92 6.29
CA SER A 87 -7.97 -8.10 5.65
C SER A 87 -6.86 -7.76 4.65
N LEU A 88 -6.68 -6.48 4.30
CA LEU A 88 -5.75 -6.01 3.28
C LEU A 88 -4.49 -5.42 3.90
N ASN A 89 -3.37 -5.48 3.17
CA ASN A 89 -2.13 -4.82 3.54
C ASN A 89 -2.00 -3.41 2.94
N GLY A 90 -2.81 -3.09 1.94
CA GLY A 90 -2.83 -1.79 1.29
C GLY A 90 -3.96 -1.65 0.28
N VAL A 91 -4.20 -0.41 -0.18
CA VAL A 91 -5.24 -0.07 -1.15
C VAL A 91 -4.67 0.82 -2.23
N LEU A 92 -5.04 0.54 -3.48
CA LEU A 92 -4.74 1.35 -4.65
C LEU A 92 -6.04 1.95 -5.20
N PHE A 93 -6.02 3.28 -5.39
CA PHE A 93 -7.06 4.01 -6.10
C PHE A 93 -6.58 4.24 -7.54
N PRO A 94 -7.13 3.52 -8.54
CA PRO A 94 -6.74 3.71 -9.92
C PRO A 94 -7.18 5.08 -10.41
N GLY A 95 -6.40 5.66 -11.33
CA GLY A 95 -6.85 6.81 -12.11
C GLY A 95 -7.92 6.41 -13.13
N GLY A 96 -8.58 7.40 -13.72
CA GLY A 96 -9.62 7.24 -14.72
C GLY A 96 -10.58 8.43 -14.68
N ASP A 97 -11.34 8.60 -15.75
CA ASP A 97 -12.37 9.64 -15.80
C ASP A 97 -13.68 9.06 -15.24
N LEU A 98 -14.21 9.70 -14.21
CA LEU A 98 -15.53 9.41 -13.64
C LEU A 98 -16.49 10.46 -14.19
N THR A 99 -16.75 10.43 -15.48
CA THR A 99 -17.85 11.20 -16.06
C THR A 99 -19.14 10.45 -15.79
N ASP A 100 -19.90 10.94 -14.80
CA ASP A 100 -21.29 10.58 -14.53
C ASP A 100 -22.21 10.89 -15.72
#